data_AF-A0A7C5J1R4-F1
#
_entry.id   AF-A0A7C5J1R4-F1
#
_cell.length_a   1.000
_cell.length_b   1.000
_cell.length_c   1.000
_cell.angle_alpha   90.00
_cell.angle_beta   90.00
_cell.angle_gamma   90.00
#
_symmetry.space_group_name_H-M   'P 1'
#
loop_
_entity.id
_entity.type
_entity.pdbx_description
1 polymer ?
#
loop_
_entity_poly.entity_id
_entity_poly.type
_entity_poly.pdbx_seq_one_letter_code
_entity_poly.pdbx_strand_id
1 'polypeptide(L)' 'MAEKRCYYEVLGVDRSADTATLRKAYKKLALKYHPDRNDGSEEAAAQFKEVTEAYSVLSDDEKRARYDQF' A
#
# COMPACT_ATOMS: atom_id res chain seq x y z
N MET A 1 -15.57 6.11 14.04
CA MET A 1 -15.89 5.02 13.08
C MET A 1 -14.57 4.39 12.75
N ALA A 2 -14.40 3.07 12.90
CA ALA A 2 -13.08 2.45 12.74
C ALA A 2 -12.59 2.64 11.31
N GLU A 3 -11.72 3.65 11.15
CA GLU A 3 -11.08 4.10 9.93
C GLU A 3 -10.23 2.96 9.40
N LYS A 4 -10.83 2.10 8.59
CA LYS A 4 -10.09 1.17 7.74
C LYS A 4 -9.24 2.06 6.84
N ARG A 5 -7.96 2.24 7.18
CA ARG A 5 -7.02 3.10 6.44
C ARG A 5 -7.18 2.80 4.96
N CYS A 6 -7.50 3.83 4.16
CA CYS A 6 -7.70 3.63 2.73
C CYS A 6 -6.41 3.08 2.14
N TYR A 7 -6.47 2.08 1.27
CA TYR A 7 -5.25 1.53 0.63
C TYR A 7 -4.46 2.60 -0.13
N TYR A 8 -5.17 3.62 -0.65
CA TYR A 8 -4.58 4.82 -1.23
C TYR A 8 -3.75 5.62 -0.22
N GLU A 9 -4.25 5.80 1.00
CA GLU A 9 -3.52 6.49 2.09
C GLU A 9 -2.34 5.66 2.60
N VAL A 10 -2.49 4.34 2.70
CA VAL A 10 -1.40 3.42 3.05
C VAL A 10 -0.24 3.53 2.06
N LEU A 11 -0.56 3.61 0.76
CA LEU A 11 0.42 3.85 -0.29
C LEU A 11 0.85 5.31 -0.41
N GLY A 12 0.17 6.25 0.26
CA GLY A 12 0.41 7.69 0.15
C GLY A 12 0.17 8.22 -1.26
N VAL A 13 -0.82 7.68 -1.96
CA VAL A 13 -1.22 8.09 -3.31
C VAL A 13 -2.66 8.58 -3.33
N ASP A 14 -3.00 9.31 -4.39
CA ASP A 14 -4.38 9.71 -4.63
C ASP A 14 -5.25 8.54 -5.14
N ARG A 15 -6.58 8.63 -4.97
CA ARG A 15 -7.54 7.66 -5.53
C ARG A 15 -7.51 7.65 -7.05
N SER A 16 -7.13 8.77 -7.67
CA SER A 16 -6.95 8.86 -9.12
C SER A 16 -5.60 8.29 -9.60
N ALA A 17 -4.78 7.71 -8.73
CA ALA A 17 -3.46 7.20 -9.10
C ALA A 17 -3.57 6.06 -10.12
N ASP A 18 -2.73 6.14 -11.13
CA ASP A 18 -2.51 5.09 -12.11
C ASP A 18 -1.63 3.95 -11.54
N THR A 19 -1.66 2.79 -12.18
CA THR A 19 -0.88 1.61 -11.79
C THR A 19 0.63 1.88 -11.76
N ALA A 20 1.16 2.79 -12.59
CA ALA A 20 2.57 3.15 -12.55
C ALA A 20 2.90 3.97 -11.29
N THR A 21 2.03 4.88 -10.88
CA THR A 21 2.11 5.64 -9.63
C THR A 21 2.03 4.71 -8.42
N LEU A 22 1.08 3.77 -8.41
CA LEU A 22 0.96 2.74 -7.36
C LEU A 22 2.24 1.91 -7.23
N ARG A 23 2.81 1.47 -8.36
CA ARG A 23 4.05 0.68 -8.37
C ARG A 23 5.25 1.48 -7.85
N LYS A 24 5.36 2.76 -8.20
CA LYS A 24 6.42 3.65 -7.71
C LYS A 24 6.29 3.86 -6.20
N ALA A 25 5.07 4.13 -5.71
CA ALA A 25 4.79 4.32 -4.29
C ALA A 25 5.10 3.05 -3.48
N TYR A 26 4.61 1.90 -3.93
CA TYR A 26 4.92 0.59 -3.35
C TYR A 26 6.43 0.37 -3.26
N LYS A 27 7.17 0.59 -4.35
CA LYS A 27 8.64 0.39 -4.36
C LYS A 27 9.34 1.31 -3.36
N LYS A 28 8.92 2.56 -3.23
CA LYS A 28 9.47 3.54 -2.28
C LYS A 28 9.21 3.11 -0.83
N LEU A 29 7.99 2.68 -0.52
CA LEU A 29 7.59 2.25 0.81
C LEU A 29 8.20 0.88 1.18
N ALA A 30 8.27 -0.04 0.23
CA ALA A 30 8.93 -1.33 0.39
C ALA A 30 10.41 -1.17 0.74
N LEU A 31 11.11 -0.23 0.10
CA LEU A 31 12.50 0.12 0.46
C LEU A 31 12.57 0.83 1.81
N LYS A 32 11.61 1.69 2.14
CA LYS A 32 11.55 2.40 3.42
C LYS A 32 11.35 1.44 4.60
N TYR A 33 10.48 0.45 4.45
CA TYR A 33 10.11 -0.53 5.48
C TYR A 33 10.84 -1.87 5.33
N HIS A 34 11.84 -1.95 4.44
CA HIS A 34 12.59 -3.18 4.22
C HIS A 34 13.28 -3.64 5.51
N PRO A 35 13.25 -4.95 5.85
CA PRO A 35 13.86 -5.46 7.08
C PRO A 35 15.36 -5.15 7.19
N ASP A 36 16.07 -5.16 6.05
CA ASP A 36 17.50 -4.80 5.95
C ASP A 36 17.84 -3.40 6.45
N ARG A 37 16.89 -2.45 6.36
CA ARG A 37 17.10 -1.04 6.76
C ARG A 37 16.46 -0.69 8.10
N ASN A 38 15.62 -1.57 8.64
CA ASN A 38 14.84 -1.32 9.84
C ASN A 38 15.15 -2.32 10.96
N ASP A 39 16.25 -3.08 10.86
CA ASP A 39 16.75 -3.99 11.90
C ASP A 39 15.67 -4.91 12.50
N GLY A 40 14.70 -5.34 11.69
CA GLY A 40 13.61 -6.20 12.13
C GLY A 40 12.53 -5.51 12.98
N SER A 41 12.39 -4.18 12.93
CA SER A 41 11.32 -3.45 13.60
C SER A 41 9.94 -4.01 13.25
N GLU A 42 9.17 -4.40 14.27
CA GLU A 42 7.81 -4.93 14.14
C GLU A 42 6.87 -3.92 13.47
N GLU A 43 7.08 -2.62 13.73
CA GLU A 43 6.33 -1.55 13.08
C GLU A 43 6.60 -1.50 11.58
N ALA A 44 7.85 -1.65 11.16
CA ALA A 44 8.20 -1.71 9.75
C ALA A 44 7.60 -2.95 9.08
N ALA A 45 7.60 -4.10 9.76
CA ALA A 45 6.96 -5.32 9.27
C ALA A 45 5.44 -5.15 9.11
N ALA A 46 4.76 -4.53 10.07
CA ALA A 46 3.34 -4.22 9.99
C ALA A 46 3.03 -3.29 8.81
N GLN A 47 3.76 -2.18 8.69
CA GLN A 47 3.59 -1.22 7.60
C GLN A 47 3.90 -1.85 6.24
N PHE A 48 4.94 -2.69 6.14
CA PHE A 48 5.27 -3.41 4.91
C PHE A 48 4.15 -4.34 4.48
N LYS A 49 3.52 -5.05 5.43
CA LYS A 49 2.38 -5.91 5.18
C LYS A 49 1.18 -5.11 4.68
N GLU A 50 0.86 -3.98 5.31
CA GLU A 50 -0.23 -3.09 4.89
C GLU A 50 0.01 -2.53 3.47
N VAL A 51 1.22 -2.07 3.18
CA VAL A 51 1.63 -1.55 1.86
C VAL A 51 1.51 -2.62 0.78
N THR A 52 1.89 -3.86 1.10
CA THR A 52 1.82 -4.99 0.17
C THR A 52 0.37 -5.39 -0.11
N GLU A 53 -0.47 -5.43 0.91
CA GLU A 53 -1.90 -5.71 0.79
C GLU A 53 -2.60 -4.63 -0.05
N ALA A 54 -2.35 -3.36 0.27
CA ALA A 54 -2.86 -2.21 -0.47
C ALA A 54 -2.49 -2.27 -1.96
N TYR A 55 -1.21 -2.54 -2.26
CA TYR A 55 -0.75 -2.66 -3.64
C TYR A 55 -1.37 -3.88 -4.35
N SER A 56 -1.52 -5.03 -3.67
CA SER A 56 -2.12 -6.24 -4.26
C SER A 56 -3.59 -6.04 -4.68
N VAL A 57 -4.33 -5.18 -3.96
CA VAL A 57 -5.70 -4.81 -4.30
C VAL A 57 -5.74 -3.72 -5.38
N LEU A 58 -4.94 -2.65 -5.22
CA LEU A 58 -5.02 -1.48 -6.10
C LEU A 58 -4.29 -1.67 -7.45
N SER A 59 -3.32 -2.58 -7.53
CA SER A 59 -2.58 -2.87 -8.77
C SER A 59 -3.39 -3.70 -9.78
N ASP A 60 -4.45 -4.36 -9.31
CA ASP A 60 -5.35 -5.16 -10.13
C ASP A 60 -6.63 -4.36 -10.36
N ASP A 61 -6.94 -4.08 -11.62
CA ASP A 61 -8.06 -3.20 -11.98
C ASP A 61 -9.41 -3.77 -11.50
N GLU A 62 -9.56 -5.09 -11.50
CA GLU A 62 -10.79 -5.76 -11.09
C GLU A 62 -10.96 -5.73 -9.55
N LYS A 63 -9.88 -6.01 -8.80
CA LYS A 63 -9.89 -5.91 -7.34
C LYS A 63 -10.04 -4.47 -6.87
N ARG A 64 -9.39 -3.53 -7.56
CA ARG A 64 -9.51 -2.09 -7.30
C ARG A 64 -10.94 -1.62 -7.53
N ALA A 65 -11.54 -1.97 -8.67
CA ALA A 65 -12.93 -1.63 -8.96
C ALA A 65 -13.88 -2.18 -7.89
N ARG A 66 -13.68 -3.43 -7.44
CA ARG A 66 -14.45 -3.99 -6.31
C ARG A 66 -14.20 -3.21 -5.03
N TYR A 67 -12.95 -2.87 -4.71
CA TYR A 67 -12.59 -2.10 -3.52
C TYR A 67 -13.21 -0.70 -3.52
N ASP A 68 -13.24 -0.01 -4.67
CA ASP A 68 -13.85 1.31 -4.82
C ASP A 68 -15.39 1.27 -4.80
N GLN A 69 -16.00 0.09 -4.97
CA GLN A 69 -17.45 -0.11 -5.02
C GLN A 69 -18.09 -0.42 -3.65
N PHE A 70 -17.29 -0.79 -2.64
CA PHE A 70 -17.73 -1.09 -1.26
C PHE A 70 -17.31 0.02 -0.28
#